data_AF-A0A0C2WD43-F1
#
_entry.id   AF-A0A0C2WD43-F1
#
_cell.length_a   1.000
_cell.length_b   1.000
_cell.length_c   1.000
_cell.angle_alpha   90.00
_cell.angle_beta   90.00
_cell.angle_gamma   90.00
#
_symmetry.space_group_name_H-M   'P 1'
#
loop_
_entity.id
_entity.type
_entity.pdbx_description
1 polymer ?
#
loop_
_entity_poly.entity_id
_entity_poly.type
_entity_poly.pdbx_seq_one_letter_code
_entity_poly.pdbx_strand_id
1 'polypeptide(L)'
;MINIDMFLVLSTLTQLETLEALGCTWLQPMVRRELSSPLRKLVLSRCDQDSSWLIQISLPQLTTFIYDLDDTAEHCFSFVRNHQSITTLWVLGSYDLNTKFARTAPQIHSYGTGDGFAHLYKRKSPKAKGVFPHLKELAIDTMMQELSLVDFEGIVKGRCLPLAHPQSKLAPSTSPLDSLIIIRDATKDTPEPWRASDLFQSARRQVSSHLDWSGEE
;
A
#
# COMPACT_ATOMS: atom_id res chain seq x y z
N MET A 1 3.86 -24.63 11.21
CA MET A 1 2.94 -23.62 10.67
C MET A 1 1.70 -23.61 11.56
N ILE A 2 1.29 -22.44 12.06
CA ILE A 2 0.16 -22.33 12.99
C ILE A 2 -1.12 -22.16 12.15
N ASN A 3 -2.15 -22.94 12.44
CA ASN A 3 -3.47 -22.76 11.85
C ASN A 3 -4.26 -21.77 12.70
N ILE A 4 -4.74 -20.69 12.08
CA ILE A 4 -5.50 -19.64 12.76
C ILE A 4 -6.91 -19.58 12.14
N ASP A 5 -7.93 -19.62 12.98
CA ASP A 5 -9.30 -19.34 12.59
C ASP A 5 -9.60 -17.86 12.88
N MET A 6 -9.72 -17.05 11.82
CA MET A 6 -10.00 -15.62 11.92
C MET A 6 -11.31 -15.35 12.68
N PHE A 7 -12.35 -16.16 12.46
CA PHE A 7 -13.63 -15.95 13.12
C PHE A 7 -13.54 -16.26 14.60
N LEU A 8 -12.82 -17.32 14.98
CA LEU A 8 -12.58 -17.63 16.38
C LEU A 8 -11.82 -16.49 17.07
N VAL A 9 -10.75 -15.98 16.44
CA VAL A 9 -9.96 -14.87 16.98
C VAL A 9 -10.84 -13.63 17.18
N LEU A 10 -11.53 -13.17 16.14
CA LEU A 10 -12.35 -11.95 16.19
C LEU A 10 -13.58 -12.08 17.11
N SER A 11 -14.15 -13.27 17.25
CA SER A 11 -15.29 -13.50 18.16
C SER A 11 -14.89 -13.66 19.61
N THR A 12 -13.68 -14.17 19.88
CA THR A 12 -13.18 -14.38 21.25
C THR A 12 -12.54 -13.11 21.79
N LEU A 13 -11.78 -12.40 20.96
CA LEU A 13 -11.05 -11.20 21.33
C LEU A 13 -11.84 -9.94 20.93
N THR A 14 -12.94 -9.69 21.64
CA THR A 14 -13.90 -8.63 21.30
C THR A 14 -13.37 -7.20 21.43
N GLN A 15 -12.19 -7.01 22.01
CA GLN A 15 -11.48 -5.73 22.14
C GLN A 15 -10.24 -5.66 21.25
N LEU A 16 -10.07 -6.60 20.31
CA LEU A 16 -8.89 -6.65 19.45
C LEU A 16 -8.91 -5.52 18.42
N GLU A 17 -8.01 -4.55 18.57
CA GLU A 17 -7.86 -3.43 17.63
C GLU A 17 -6.83 -3.69 16.54
N THR A 18 -5.82 -4.53 16.83
CA THR A 18 -4.74 -4.88 15.90
C THR A 18 -4.58 -6.39 15.84
N LEU A 19 -4.53 -6.92 14.62
CA LEU A 19 -4.25 -8.32 14.35
C LEU A 19 -3.15 -8.42 13.32
N GLU A 20 -2.03 -9.01 13.73
CA GLU A 20 -0.89 -9.26 12.86
C GLU A 20 -0.66 -10.76 12.76
N ALA A 21 -0.62 -11.24 11.52
CA ALA A 21 -0.49 -12.64 11.21
C ALA A 21 0.65 -12.84 10.22
N LEU A 22 1.68 -13.51 10.71
CA LEU A 22 2.95 -13.68 10.02
C LEU A 22 3.24 -15.18 9.89
N GLY A 23 3.36 -15.69 8.67
CA GLY A 23 3.77 -17.08 8.47
C GLY A 23 2.75 -18.14 8.93
N CYS A 24 1.46 -17.82 8.91
CA CYS A 24 0.39 -18.71 9.37
C CYS A 24 -0.51 -19.22 8.23
N THR A 25 -1.26 -20.28 8.52
CA THR A 25 -2.29 -20.84 7.65
C THR A 25 -3.65 -20.40 8.16
N TRP A 26 -4.50 -19.86 7.29
CA TRP A 26 -5.82 -19.39 7.67
C TRP A 26 -6.86 -20.49 7.42
N LEU A 27 -7.62 -20.83 8.45
CA LEU A 27 -8.74 -21.75 8.29
C LEU A 27 -9.89 -21.00 7.61
N GLN A 28 -10.37 -21.56 6.49
CA GLN A 28 -11.52 -21.00 5.80
C GLN A 28 -12.74 -20.97 6.74
N PRO A 29 -13.45 -19.83 6.80
CA PRO A 29 -14.68 -19.72 7.56
C PRO A 29 -15.72 -20.67 7.00
N MET A 30 -16.34 -21.48 7.86
CA MET A 30 -17.42 -22.37 7.39
C MET A 30 -18.73 -21.61 7.09
N VAL A 31 -18.89 -20.37 7.55
CA VAL A 31 -20.12 -19.58 7.37
C VAL A 31 -19.80 -18.08 7.30
N ARG A 32 -20.46 -17.35 6.38
CA ARG A 32 -20.49 -15.88 6.41
C ARG A 32 -21.17 -15.42 7.71
N ARG A 33 -20.41 -14.80 8.61
CA ARG A 33 -20.97 -14.13 9.79
C ARG A 33 -20.56 -12.67 9.78
N GLU A 34 -21.52 -11.79 10.00
CA GLU A 34 -21.21 -10.41 10.33
C GLU A 34 -20.62 -10.38 11.73
N LEU A 35 -19.35 -9.99 11.83
CA LEU A 35 -18.66 -9.80 13.10
C LEU A 35 -18.54 -8.31 13.34
N SER A 36 -19.13 -7.81 14.42
CA SER A 36 -18.84 -6.47 14.91
C SER A 36 -17.49 -6.52 15.63
N SER A 37 -16.40 -6.33 14.89
CA SER A 37 -15.04 -6.23 15.44
C SER A 37 -14.60 -4.77 15.56
N PRO A 38 -13.96 -4.35 16.67
CA PRO A 38 -13.31 -3.04 16.77
C PRO A 38 -11.95 -3.01 16.05
N LEU A 39 -11.68 -3.98 15.16
CA LEU A 39 -10.38 -4.13 14.53
C LEU A 39 -10.11 -2.94 13.59
N ARG A 40 -9.00 -2.26 13.83
CA ARG A 40 -8.52 -1.09 13.09
C ARG A 40 -7.33 -1.41 12.19
N LYS A 41 -6.51 -2.39 12.58
CA LYS A 41 -5.34 -2.83 11.82
C LYS A 41 -5.34 -4.33 11.58
N LEU A 42 -5.15 -4.70 10.32
CA LEU A 42 -4.99 -6.08 9.90
C LEU A 42 -3.71 -6.20 9.05
N VAL A 43 -2.80 -7.06 9.49
CA VAL A 43 -1.56 -7.36 8.78
C VAL A 43 -1.56 -8.84 8.43
N LEU A 44 -1.46 -9.13 7.13
CA LEU A 44 -1.32 -10.48 6.58
C LEU A 44 -0.01 -10.53 5.80
N SER A 45 1.00 -11.21 6.35
CA SER A 45 2.30 -11.34 5.68
C SER A 45 2.76 -12.79 5.68
N ARG A 46 3.21 -13.24 4.50
CA ARG A 46 3.77 -14.59 4.29
C ARG A 46 2.85 -15.71 4.79
N CYS A 47 1.54 -15.49 4.76
CA CYS A 47 0.54 -16.52 5.08
C CYS A 47 0.35 -17.45 3.88
N ASP A 48 -0.42 -18.53 4.03
CA ASP A 48 -0.77 -19.39 2.90
C ASP A 48 -1.49 -18.62 1.76
N GLN A 49 -1.50 -19.21 0.56
CA GLN A 49 -1.92 -18.56 -0.68
C GLN A 49 -3.45 -18.46 -0.88
N ASP A 50 -4.28 -18.76 0.12
CA ASP A 50 -5.73 -18.65 -0.01
C ASP A 50 -6.30 -17.49 0.81
N SER A 51 -6.41 -16.33 0.17
CA SER A 51 -7.11 -15.16 0.71
C SER A 51 -8.61 -15.11 0.40
N SER A 52 -9.21 -16.17 -0.14
CA SER A 52 -10.63 -16.16 -0.53
C SER A 52 -11.58 -15.88 0.64
N TRP A 53 -11.16 -16.15 1.87
CA TRP A 53 -11.90 -15.84 3.08
C TRP A 53 -12.06 -14.33 3.33
N LEU A 54 -11.19 -13.47 2.78
CA LEU A 54 -11.29 -12.02 2.95
C LEU A 54 -12.64 -11.47 2.48
N ILE A 55 -13.24 -12.05 1.44
CA ILE A 55 -14.54 -11.59 0.94
C ILE A 55 -15.71 -11.95 1.86
N GLN A 56 -15.47 -12.78 2.88
CA GLN A 56 -16.48 -13.31 3.78
C GLN A 56 -16.55 -12.57 5.13
N ILE A 57 -15.57 -11.71 5.41
CA ILE A 57 -15.50 -10.93 6.64
C ILE A 57 -15.96 -9.49 6.39
N SER A 58 -16.55 -8.89 7.42
CA SER A 58 -16.88 -7.46 7.45
C SER A 58 -16.14 -6.83 8.62
N LEU A 59 -15.29 -5.85 8.35
CA LEU A 59 -14.45 -5.15 9.32
C LEU A 59 -14.69 -3.64 9.20
N PRO A 60 -15.86 -3.12 9.63
CA PRO A 60 -16.28 -1.75 9.32
C PRO A 60 -15.36 -0.68 9.93
N GLN A 61 -14.61 -0.99 10.98
CA GLN A 61 -13.67 -0.06 11.63
C GLN A 61 -12.23 -0.17 11.12
N LEU A 62 -11.96 -1.03 10.13
CA LEU A 62 -10.61 -1.25 9.64
C LEU A 62 -10.09 -0.03 8.88
N THR A 63 -9.04 0.61 9.39
CA THR A 63 -8.39 1.77 8.78
C THR A 63 -7.08 1.43 8.10
N THR A 64 -6.37 0.41 8.60
CA THR A 64 -5.05 0.00 8.15
C THR A 64 -5.07 -1.45 7.68
N PHE A 65 -4.68 -1.68 6.43
CA PHE A 65 -4.58 -3.02 5.87
C PHE A 65 -3.23 -3.22 5.19
N ILE A 66 -2.48 -4.22 5.67
CA ILE A 66 -1.20 -4.64 5.09
C ILE A 66 -1.36 -6.05 4.53
N TYR A 67 -1.06 -6.17 3.24
CA TYR A 67 -1.24 -7.36 2.44
C TYR A 67 0.06 -7.72 1.72
N ASP A 68 0.74 -8.74 2.24
CA ASP A 68 2.02 -9.27 1.76
C ASP A 68 1.88 -10.79 1.56
N LEU A 69 1.06 -11.18 0.58
CA LEU A 69 0.76 -12.58 0.24
C LEU A 69 1.08 -12.86 -1.23
N ASP A 70 1.64 -14.05 -1.48
CA ASP A 70 1.94 -14.56 -2.82
C ASP A 70 0.72 -15.25 -3.46
N ASP A 71 -0.39 -14.53 -3.64
CA ASP A 71 -1.63 -15.10 -4.15
C ASP A 71 -2.38 -14.25 -5.20
N THR A 72 -3.62 -14.63 -5.54
CA THR A 72 -4.45 -13.84 -6.44
C THR A 72 -4.92 -12.56 -5.75
N ALA A 73 -4.32 -11.47 -6.19
CA ALA A 73 -4.69 -10.07 -5.98
C ALA A 73 -6.20 -9.72 -6.00
N GLU A 74 -7.06 -10.55 -6.59
CA GLU A 74 -8.50 -10.29 -6.75
C GLU A 74 -9.25 -10.21 -5.41
N HIS A 75 -8.90 -11.05 -4.44
CA HIS A 75 -9.56 -11.03 -3.13
C HIS A 75 -9.16 -9.80 -2.32
N CYS A 76 -7.86 -9.45 -2.29
CA CYS A 76 -7.38 -8.19 -1.70
C CYS A 76 -8.10 -6.99 -2.32
N PHE A 77 -8.21 -6.96 -3.65
CA PHE A 77 -8.93 -5.89 -4.35
C PHE A 77 -10.40 -5.80 -3.94
N SER A 78 -11.10 -6.94 -3.93
CA SER A 78 -12.52 -7.01 -3.55
C SER A 78 -12.73 -6.60 -2.10
N PHE A 79 -11.82 -7.01 -1.22
CA PHE A 79 -11.82 -6.67 0.19
C PHE A 79 -11.71 -5.16 0.40
N VAL A 80 -10.68 -4.51 -0.15
CA VAL A 80 -10.48 -3.06 -0.03
C VAL A 80 -11.63 -2.28 -0.65
N ARG A 81 -12.17 -2.73 -1.79
CA ARG A 81 -13.34 -2.10 -2.42
C ARG A 81 -14.58 -2.12 -1.51
N ASN A 82 -14.76 -3.17 -0.72
CA ASN A 82 -15.90 -3.30 0.19
C ASN A 82 -15.68 -2.60 1.55
N HIS A 83 -14.44 -2.23 1.88
CA HIS A 83 -14.08 -1.60 3.15
C HIS A 83 -13.61 -0.16 2.93
N GLN A 84 -14.60 0.74 2.78
CA GLN A 84 -14.37 2.17 2.52
C GLN A 84 -13.74 2.93 3.71
N SER A 85 -13.67 2.30 4.89
CA SER A 85 -12.96 2.82 6.07
C SER A 85 -11.43 2.72 5.97
N ILE A 86 -10.90 1.87 5.08
CA ILE A 86 -9.46 1.71 4.91
C ILE A 86 -8.88 2.98 4.30
N THR A 87 -7.96 3.62 5.02
CA THR A 87 -7.22 4.81 4.58
C THR A 87 -5.73 4.55 4.39
N THR A 88 -5.19 3.51 5.02
CA THR A 88 -3.80 3.08 4.91
C THR A 88 -3.76 1.68 4.29
N LEU A 89 -3.11 1.55 3.14
CA LEU A 89 -3.07 0.31 2.38
C LEU A 89 -1.65 -0.03 1.95
N TRP A 90 -1.20 -1.23 2.27
CA TRP A 90 0.11 -1.76 1.91
C TRP A 90 -0.04 -3.04 1.12
N VAL A 91 0.54 -3.08 -0.07
CA VAL A 91 0.40 -4.22 -0.98
C VAL A 91 1.78 -4.58 -1.54
N LEU A 92 2.34 -5.64 -1.00
CA LEU A 92 3.65 -6.18 -1.33
C LEU A 92 3.40 -7.50 -2.09
N GLY A 93 3.77 -7.59 -3.37
CA GLY A 93 3.67 -8.84 -4.14
C GLY A 93 2.78 -8.87 -5.40
N SER A 94 2.17 -7.75 -5.85
CA SER A 94 1.44 -7.78 -7.13
C SER A 94 1.45 -6.46 -7.91
N TYR A 95 2.24 -6.45 -8.98
CA TYR A 95 2.37 -5.36 -9.94
C TYR A 95 1.04 -4.85 -10.53
N ASP A 96 0.09 -5.74 -10.81
CA ASP A 96 -1.18 -5.40 -11.46
C ASP A 96 -2.19 -4.70 -10.54
N LEU A 97 -1.95 -4.68 -9.23
CA LEU A 97 -2.86 -4.10 -8.24
C LEU A 97 -2.83 -2.57 -8.21
N ASN A 98 -1.65 -1.98 -8.41
CA ASN A 98 -1.44 -0.54 -8.41
C ASN A 98 -2.44 0.21 -9.31
N THR A 99 -2.64 -0.27 -10.54
CA THR A 99 -3.54 0.37 -11.51
C THR A 99 -5.01 0.23 -11.13
N LYS A 100 -5.36 -0.88 -10.48
CA LYS A 100 -6.72 -1.14 -10.01
C LYS A 100 -7.05 -0.22 -8.81
N PHE A 101 -6.22 -0.26 -7.76
CA PHE A 101 -6.43 0.55 -6.56
C PHE A 101 -6.41 2.05 -6.81
N ALA A 102 -5.52 2.51 -7.68
CA ALA A 102 -5.42 3.91 -8.10
C ALA A 102 -6.76 4.55 -8.51
N ARG A 103 -7.72 3.75 -8.97
CA ARG A 103 -9.04 4.22 -9.46
C ARG A 103 -10.19 3.85 -8.54
N THR A 104 -10.07 2.78 -7.76
CA THR A 104 -11.20 2.21 -7.01
C THR A 104 -11.10 2.41 -5.52
N ALA A 105 -9.95 2.85 -5.01
CA ALA A 105 -9.75 3.19 -3.61
C ALA A 105 -9.32 4.67 -3.48
N PRO A 106 -10.17 5.64 -3.90
CA PRO A 106 -9.82 7.05 -3.85
C PRO A 106 -9.60 7.58 -2.43
N GLN A 107 -10.15 6.90 -1.42
CA GLN A 107 -10.07 7.26 0.00
C GLN A 107 -8.70 7.00 0.64
N ILE A 108 -7.77 6.36 -0.07
CA ILE A 108 -6.44 6.03 0.46
C ILE A 108 -5.60 7.29 0.63
N HIS A 109 -5.05 7.46 1.84
CA HIS A 109 -4.18 8.56 2.25
C HIS A 109 -2.72 8.13 2.37
N SER A 110 -2.46 6.89 2.78
CA SER A 110 -1.12 6.33 2.87
C SER A 110 -1.07 5.01 2.10
N TYR A 111 -0.13 4.89 1.17
CA TYR A 111 -0.01 3.73 0.29
C TYR A 111 1.43 3.19 0.28
N GLY A 112 1.58 1.90 0.54
CA GLY A 112 2.84 1.19 0.41
C GLY A 112 2.80 0.15 -0.70
N THR A 113 3.87 0.05 -1.48
CA THR A 113 3.99 -0.97 -2.52
C THR A 113 5.44 -1.37 -2.77
N GLY A 114 5.65 -2.64 -3.11
CA GLY A 114 6.96 -3.19 -3.47
C GLY A 114 7.32 -3.04 -4.94
N ASP A 115 6.37 -2.68 -5.81
CA ASP A 115 6.61 -2.58 -7.25
C ASP A 115 5.60 -1.67 -7.95
N GLY A 116 5.79 -1.45 -9.26
CA GLY A 116 4.71 -1.05 -10.16
C GLY A 116 4.16 0.39 -10.08
N PHE A 117 4.35 1.14 -8.98
CA PHE A 117 3.74 2.47 -8.81
C PHE A 117 4.18 3.45 -9.90
N ALA A 118 5.46 3.45 -10.27
CA ALA A 118 6.00 4.32 -11.31
C ALA A 118 5.34 4.09 -12.69
N HIS A 119 4.83 2.89 -12.95
CA HIS A 119 4.18 2.57 -14.23
C HIS A 119 2.86 3.32 -14.44
N LEU A 120 2.24 3.81 -13.36
CA LEU A 120 1.09 4.71 -13.41
C LEU A 120 1.42 6.01 -14.16
N TYR A 121 2.70 6.39 -14.25
CA TYR A 121 3.19 7.62 -14.88
C TYR A 121 4.01 7.39 -16.16
N LYS A 122 4.23 6.13 -16.58
CA LYS A 122 5.02 5.77 -17.78
C LYS A 122 4.29 5.98 -19.11
N ARG A 123 2.95 6.20 -19.12
CA ARG A 123 2.18 6.46 -20.35
C ARG A 123 1.63 7.88 -20.38
N LYS A 124 1.50 8.44 -21.59
CA LYS A 124 0.64 9.61 -21.89
C LYS A 124 -0.80 9.27 -21.47
N SER A 125 -1.15 9.37 -20.21
CA SER A 125 -2.53 9.27 -19.76
C SER A 125 -2.98 10.63 -19.26
N PRO A 126 -3.65 11.42 -20.13
CA PRO A 126 -4.39 12.56 -19.66
C PRO A 126 -5.68 12.01 -19.05
N LYS A 127 -5.64 11.64 -17.78
CA LYS A 127 -6.88 11.46 -17.02
C LYS A 127 -7.00 12.64 -16.08
N ALA A 128 -7.97 13.51 -16.36
CA ALA A 128 -8.34 14.66 -15.54
C ALA A 128 -8.63 14.29 -14.07
N LYS A 129 -8.90 13.01 -13.80
CA LYS A 129 -8.98 12.40 -12.47
C LYS A 129 -7.61 11.79 -12.16
N GLY A 130 -6.82 12.45 -11.31
CA GLY A 130 -5.51 11.92 -10.97
C GLY A 130 -5.58 10.62 -10.17
N VAL A 131 -4.41 9.97 -10.09
CA VAL A 131 -4.23 8.68 -9.42
C VAL A 131 -4.11 8.91 -7.92
N PHE A 132 -4.91 8.18 -7.13
CA PHE A 132 -5.02 8.34 -5.68
C PHE A 132 -5.14 9.82 -5.24
N PRO A 133 -6.31 10.44 -5.43
CA PRO A 133 -6.44 11.90 -5.32
C PRO A 133 -6.16 12.46 -3.92
N HIS A 134 -6.34 11.64 -2.88
CA HIS A 134 -6.14 12.01 -1.48
C HIS A 134 -4.85 11.45 -0.88
N LEU A 135 -3.97 10.85 -1.70
CA LEU A 135 -2.72 10.28 -1.22
C LEU A 135 -1.78 11.37 -0.70
N LYS A 136 -1.39 11.25 0.56
CA LYS A 136 -0.42 12.12 1.24
C LYS A 136 0.93 11.44 1.37
N GLU A 137 0.92 10.14 1.60
CA GLU A 137 2.12 9.37 1.83
C GLU A 137 2.23 8.24 0.82
N LEU A 138 3.41 8.13 0.21
CA LEU A 138 3.75 7.00 -0.63
C LEU A 138 5.02 6.35 -0.09
N ALA A 139 4.96 5.06 0.20
CA ALA A 139 6.13 4.27 0.49
C ALA A 139 6.41 3.26 -0.62
N ILE A 140 7.68 3.14 -0.96
CA ILE A 140 8.19 2.26 -2.01
C ILE A 140 9.18 1.32 -1.37
N ASP A 141 8.87 0.03 -1.36
CA ASP A 141 9.77 -1.01 -0.89
C ASP A 141 10.66 -1.51 -2.04
N THR A 142 11.92 -1.07 -2.02
CA THR A 142 12.92 -1.41 -3.04
C THR A 142 13.61 -2.76 -2.82
N MET A 143 13.27 -3.46 -1.74
CA MET A 143 13.74 -4.82 -1.49
C MET A 143 13.12 -5.81 -2.48
N MET A 144 11.90 -5.54 -2.93
CA MET A 144 11.19 -6.36 -3.92
C MET A 144 11.58 -6.02 -5.36
N GLN A 145 11.70 -4.73 -5.68
CA GLN A 145 12.11 -4.27 -7.00
C GLN A 145 13.01 -3.03 -6.90
N GLU A 146 14.14 -3.05 -7.63
CA GLU A 146 15.02 -1.88 -7.68
C GLU A 146 14.31 -0.69 -8.35
N LEU A 147 14.30 0.44 -7.64
CA LEU A 147 13.76 1.70 -8.16
C LEU A 147 14.76 2.35 -9.11
N SER A 148 14.46 2.31 -10.42
CA SER A 148 15.31 2.98 -11.41
C SER A 148 15.23 4.51 -11.31
N LEU A 149 16.22 5.22 -11.87
CA LEU A 149 16.18 6.68 -11.98
C LEU A 149 14.91 7.18 -12.70
N VAL A 150 14.54 6.50 -13.79
CA VAL A 150 13.36 6.87 -14.59
C VAL A 150 12.08 6.70 -13.79
N ASP A 151 12.01 5.64 -12.97
CA ASP A 151 10.86 5.38 -12.10
C ASP A 151 10.73 6.44 -11.02
N PHE A 152 11.82 6.71 -10.32
CA PHE A 152 11.88 7.73 -9.28
C PHE A 152 11.45 9.10 -9.83
N GLU A 153 12.03 9.54 -10.96
CA GLU A 153 11.65 10.82 -11.56
C GLU A 153 10.19 10.85 -12.02
N GLY A 154 9.66 9.73 -12.49
CA GLY A 154 8.25 9.59 -12.84
C GLY A 154 7.33 9.88 -11.66
N ILE A 155 7.68 9.35 -10.49
CA ILE A 155 6.95 9.53 -9.23
C ILE A 155 7.07 10.98 -8.75
N VAL A 156 8.29 11.55 -8.74
CA VAL A 156 8.49 12.95 -8.34
C VAL A 156 7.67 13.90 -9.19
N LYS A 157 7.76 13.77 -10.53
CA LYS A 157 7.00 14.60 -11.47
C LYS A 157 5.49 14.40 -11.31
N GLY A 158 5.03 13.18 -11.07
CA GLY A 158 3.60 12.86 -10.99
C GLY A 158 2.94 13.21 -9.65
N ARG A 159 3.70 13.22 -8.54
CA ARG A 159 3.12 13.27 -7.18
C ARG A 159 3.83 14.17 -6.19
N CYS A 160 5.09 14.55 -6.37
CA CYS A 160 5.82 15.34 -5.36
C CYS A 160 5.93 16.83 -5.71
N LEU A 161 5.98 17.15 -7.00
CA LEU A 161 6.12 18.55 -7.43
C LEU A 161 4.77 19.29 -7.34
N PRO A 162 4.76 20.56 -6.91
CA PRO A 162 3.54 21.37 -6.92
C PRO A 162 3.06 21.56 -8.37
N LEU A 163 1.75 21.81 -8.54
CA LEU A 163 1.14 21.95 -9.86
C LEU A 163 1.78 23.05 -10.71
N ALA A 164 2.27 24.13 -10.09
CA ALA A 164 2.91 25.25 -10.77
C ALA A 164 4.35 24.98 -11.26
N HIS A 165 4.96 23.85 -10.87
CA HIS A 165 6.34 23.56 -11.25
C HIS A 165 6.44 23.17 -12.75
N PRO A 166 7.41 23.67 -13.53
CA PRO A 166 7.49 23.44 -14.97
C PRO A 166 7.58 21.96 -15.40
N GLN A 167 8.16 21.12 -14.53
CA GLN A 167 8.29 19.68 -14.76
C GLN A 167 7.17 18.85 -14.11
N SER A 168 6.21 19.49 -13.44
CA SER A 168 5.10 18.79 -12.79
C SER A 168 4.20 18.12 -13.82
N LYS A 169 3.81 16.88 -13.50
CA LYS A 169 2.77 16.10 -14.16
C LYS A 169 1.61 15.81 -13.20
N LEU A 170 1.55 16.54 -12.09
CA LEU A 170 0.49 16.42 -11.10
C LEU A 170 -0.86 16.75 -11.74
N ALA A 171 -1.87 15.92 -11.49
CA ALA A 171 -3.21 16.20 -11.98
C ALA A 171 -3.87 17.31 -11.12
N PRO A 172 -4.69 18.21 -11.72
CA PRO A 172 -5.33 19.30 -10.98
C PRO A 172 -6.25 18.84 -9.84
N SER A 173 -6.77 17.62 -9.92
CA SER A 173 -7.64 17.00 -8.91
C SER A 173 -6.88 16.34 -7.76
N THR A 174 -5.56 16.51 -7.69
CA THR A 174 -4.70 15.81 -6.73
C THR A 174 -3.74 16.76 -6.03
N SER A 175 -3.53 16.55 -4.74
CA SER A 175 -2.51 17.29 -3.97
C SER A 175 -1.15 16.61 -4.11
N PRO A 176 -0.03 17.36 -4.02
CA PRO A 176 1.29 16.75 -3.87
C PRO A 176 1.36 15.86 -2.63
N LEU A 177 2.30 14.91 -2.62
CA LEU A 177 2.61 14.11 -1.45
C LEU A 177 3.24 14.98 -0.36
N ASP A 178 2.83 14.72 0.87
CA ASP A 178 3.47 15.24 2.08
C ASP A 178 4.76 14.46 2.36
N SER A 179 4.74 13.14 2.14
CA SER A 179 5.89 12.25 2.34
C SER A 179 6.06 11.23 1.21
N LEU A 180 7.30 11.12 0.73
CA LEU A 180 7.76 10.03 -0.13
C LEU A 180 8.82 9.24 0.65
N ILE A 181 8.49 8.00 0.97
CA ILE A 181 9.29 7.08 1.78
C ILE A 181 9.88 6.01 0.87
N ILE A 182 11.20 5.85 0.92
CA ILE A 182 11.90 4.81 0.15
C ILE A 182 12.49 3.83 1.15
N ILE A 183 11.89 2.64 1.24
CA ILE A 183 12.37 1.54 2.07
C ILE A 183 13.41 0.77 1.27
N ARG A 184 14.60 0.60 1.86
CA ARG A 184 15.75 -0.01 1.18
C ARG A 184 16.48 -0.99 2.07
N ASP A 185 17.21 -1.88 1.42
CA ASP A 185 18.19 -2.74 2.07
C ASP A 185 19.35 -1.90 2.60
N ALA A 186 19.51 -1.87 3.92
CA ALA A 186 20.60 -1.14 4.57
C ALA A 186 21.99 -1.73 4.27
N THR A 187 22.05 -2.98 3.80
CA THR A 187 23.31 -3.68 3.49
C THR A 187 23.87 -3.35 2.11
N LYS A 188 23.13 -2.62 1.27
CA LYS A 188 23.61 -2.15 -0.03
C LYS A 188 24.47 -0.89 0.15
N ASP A 189 25.77 -1.05 -0.07
CA ASP A 189 26.79 0.01 0.04
C ASP A 189 26.81 0.96 -1.16
N THR A 190 26.27 0.56 -2.31
CA THR A 190 26.27 1.40 -3.52
C THR A 190 25.17 2.47 -3.46
N PRO A 191 25.51 3.77 -3.59
CA PRO A 191 24.51 4.83 -3.63
C PRO A 191 23.63 4.69 -4.86
N GLU A 192 22.32 4.79 -4.67
CA GLU A 192 21.36 4.57 -5.74
C GLU A 192 21.40 5.73 -6.76
N PRO A 193 21.27 5.45 -8.08
CA PRO A 193 21.46 6.46 -9.13
C PRO A 193 20.54 7.68 -9.00
N TRP A 194 19.33 7.50 -8.44
CA TRP A 194 18.36 8.58 -8.24
C TRP A 194 18.76 9.59 -7.16
N ARG A 195 19.68 9.26 -6.24
CA ARG A 195 20.14 10.23 -5.22
C ARG A 195 20.89 11.43 -5.81
N ALA A 196 21.49 11.24 -6.98
CA ALA A 196 22.21 12.30 -7.69
C ALA A 196 21.31 13.16 -8.59
N SER A 197 20.01 12.83 -8.70
CA SER A 197 19.08 13.57 -9.56
C SER A 197 18.77 14.97 -8.99
N ASP A 198 18.75 15.99 -9.85
CA ASP A 198 18.31 17.35 -9.49
C ASP A 198 16.88 17.37 -8.93
N LEU A 199 16.03 16.47 -9.43
CA LEU A 199 14.66 16.29 -8.95
C LEU A 199 14.59 15.63 -7.58
N PHE A 200 15.54 14.74 -7.28
CA PHE A 200 15.68 14.23 -5.92
C PHE A 200 16.02 15.39 -4.99
N GLN A 201 17.01 16.22 -5.33
CA GLN A 201 17.47 17.29 -4.44
C GLN A 201 16.43 18.37 -4.18
N SER A 202 15.58 18.69 -5.16
CA SER A 202 14.57 19.76 -5.07
C SER A 202 13.23 19.35 -4.44
N ALA A 203 12.97 18.05 -4.24
CA ALA A 203 11.73 17.57 -3.64
C ALA A 203 11.81 17.49 -2.09
N ARG A 204 10.73 17.88 -1.40
CA ARG A 204 10.52 17.54 0.03
C ARG A 204 10.35 16.01 0.12
N ARG A 205 11.13 15.36 0.98
CA ARG A 205 11.20 13.89 1.08
C ARG A 205 11.69 13.44 2.46
N GLN A 206 11.30 12.23 2.84
CA GLN A 206 11.82 11.53 4.02
C GLN A 206 12.34 10.17 3.58
N VAL A 207 13.66 9.96 3.65
CA VAL A 207 14.26 8.64 3.41
C VAL A 207 14.31 7.91 4.74
N SER A 208 13.71 6.73 4.84
CA SER A 208 13.67 5.91 6.06
C SER A 208 14.24 4.51 5.81
N SER A 209 14.79 3.88 6.85
CA SER A 209 15.22 2.49 6.84
C SER A 209 14.07 1.54 7.19
N HIS A 210 14.12 0.30 6.67
CA HIS A 210 13.16 -0.77 6.99
C HIS A 210 13.02 -1.06 8.49
N LEU A 211 14.07 -0.79 9.28
CA LEU A 211 14.08 -1.09 10.72
C LEU A 211 13.12 -0.20 11.54
N ASP A 212 12.64 0.92 10.98
CA ASP A 212 11.92 1.96 11.73
C ASP A 212 10.48 2.19 11.24
N TRP A 213 9.99 1.40 10.26
CA TRP A 213 8.75 1.72 9.55
C TRP A 213 7.64 0.68 9.84
N SER A 214 6.62 1.06 10.64
CA SER A 214 5.63 0.16 11.25
C SER A 214 4.21 0.22 10.65
N GLY A 215 4.00 0.98 9.57
CA GLY A 215 2.64 1.27 9.12
C GLY A 215 2.12 2.66 9.44
N GLU A 216 2.76 3.39 10.34
CA GLU A 216 2.15 4.50 11.10
C GLU A 216 3.17 5.63 11.39
N GLU A 217 2.67 6.88 11.40
CA GLU A 217 3.27 8.00 12.16
C GLU A 217 2.99 7.82 13.67
#